data_AF-A0A0D0G677-F1
#
_entry.id   AF-A0A0D0G677-F1
#
_cell.length_a   1.000
_cell.length_b   1.000
_cell.length_c   1.000
_cell.angle_alpha   90.00
_cell.angle_beta   90.00
_cell.angle_gamma   90.00
#
_symmetry.space_group_name_H-M   'P 1'
#
loop_
_entity.id
_entity.type
_entity.pdbx_description
1 polymer ?
#
loop_
_entity_poly.entity_id
_entity_poly.type
_entity_poly.pdbx_seq_one_letter_code
_entity_poly.pdbx_strand_id
1 'polypeptide(L)'
;MIKKQIEIANEISEQEIVYHLYFTQALIFLIALALGIYLFTPATFFAIWQWDVREILLYGGGCAALVLFVDFLLIRYVPEQWYDDGGINEKLFRSRSVPHIFIMTAIIAFCEELLFRGVIQTHVGLLFASVIFGLLHIRYWRKWLLLVAVVSLSFWIGFIYEWTGNLWVTIFAHFLIDFILALHIRYRTKEVNNDA
;
A
#
# COMPACT_ATOMS: atom_id res chain seq x y z
N MET A 1 16.87 -19.59 -27.60
CA MET A 1 16.20 -20.24 -26.44
C MET A 1 15.98 -19.29 -25.27
N ILE A 2 16.97 -18.50 -24.83
CA ILE A 2 16.82 -17.53 -23.73
C ILE A 2 15.77 -16.44 -24.02
N LYS A 3 15.74 -15.88 -25.24
CA LYS A 3 14.70 -14.90 -25.65
C LYS A 3 13.26 -15.45 -25.55
N LYS A 4 13.07 -16.76 -25.80
CA LYS A 4 11.74 -17.40 -25.80
C LYS A 4 11.23 -17.69 -24.38
N GLN A 5 12.14 -17.92 -23.42
CA GLN A 5 11.80 -18.02 -22.00
C GLN A 5 11.53 -16.64 -21.38
N ILE A 6 12.21 -15.59 -21.87
CA ILE A 6 11.92 -14.19 -21.52
C ILE A 6 10.57 -13.74 -22.10
N GLU A 7 10.18 -14.20 -23.29
CA GLU A 7 8.83 -13.96 -23.85
C GLU A 7 7.72 -14.69 -23.08
N ILE A 8 7.94 -15.93 -22.64
CA ILE A 8 6.96 -16.68 -21.84
C ILE A 8 6.81 -16.09 -20.42
N ALA A 9 7.87 -15.49 -19.87
CA ALA A 9 7.86 -14.85 -18.55
C ALA A 9 7.24 -13.44 -18.54
N ASN A 10 6.91 -12.86 -19.71
CA ASN A 10 6.54 -11.45 -19.85
C ASN A 10 5.04 -11.14 -19.86
N GLU A 11 4.16 -12.13 -19.70
CA GLU A 11 2.73 -11.85 -19.60
C GLU A 11 2.09 -12.59 -18.43
N ILE A 12 2.47 -12.19 -17.21
CA ILE A 12 1.59 -12.41 -16.05
C ILE A 12 0.26 -11.71 -16.40
N SER A 13 -0.80 -12.49 -16.46
CA SER A 13 -2.15 -12.03 -16.78
C SER A 13 -2.70 -11.15 -15.65
N GLU A 14 -3.67 -10.29 -15.97
CA GLU A 14 -4.35 -9.45 -14.95
C GLU A 14 -4.97 -10.29 -13.81
N GLN A 15 -5.35 -11.54 -14.09
CA GLN A 15 -5.93 -12.46 -13.11
C GLN A 15 -4.85 -13.00 -12.17
N GLU A 16 -3.69 -13.37 -12.70
CA GLU A 16 -2.55 -13.83 -11.90
C GLU A 16 -2.00 -12.71 -11.01
N ILE A 17 -1.93 -11.46 -11.49
CA ILE A 17 -1.52 -10.32 -10.64
C ILE A 17 -2.45 -10.17 -9.44
N VAL A 18 -3.77 -10.22 -9.66
CA VAL A 18 -4.77 -10.13 -8.58
C VAL A 18 -4.67 -11.32 -7.63
N TYR A 19 -4.47 -12.53 -8.16
CA TYR A 19 -4.28 -13.73 -7.33
C TYR A 19 -3.06 -13.59 -6.43
N HIS A 20 -1.91 -13.20 -6.99
CA HIS A 20 -0.69 -12.99 -6.21
C HIS A 20 -0.84 -11.88 -5.18
N LEU A 21 -1.59 -10.81 -5.49
CA LEU A 21 -1.91 -9.76 -4.54
C LEU A 21 -2.68 -10.34 -3.33
N TYR A 22 -3.79 -11.03 -3.56
CA TYR A 22 -4.57 -11.61 -2.45
C TYR A 22 -3.79 -12.68 -1.68
N PHE A 23 -2.97 -13.48 -2.37
CA PHE A 23 -2.11 -14.47 -1.73
C PHE A 23 -1.08 -13.79 -0.81
N THR A 24 -0.42 -12.72 -1.28
CA THR A 24 0.51 -11.94 -0.45
C THR A 24 -0.20 -11.30 0.73
N GLN A 25 -1.39 -10.73 0.55
CA GLN A 25 -2.16 -10.13 1.66
C GLN A 25 -2.59 -11.18 2.69
N ALA A 26 -2.99 -12.38 2.24
CA ALA A 26 -3.28 -13.49 3.14
C ALA A 26 -2.02 -13.92 3.94
N LEU A 27 -0.86 -14.00 3.30
CA LEU A 27 0.39 -14.32 3.97
C LEU A 27 0.78 -13.25 5.01
N ILE A 28 0.72 -11.97 4.64
CA ILE A 28 0.96 -10.83 5.53
C ILE A 28 0.04 -10.90 6.75
N PHE A 29 -1.25 -11.14 6.52
CA PHE A 29 -2.24 -11.28 7.60
C PHE A 29 -1.94 -12.47 8.52
N LEU A 30 -1.62 -13.64 7.98
CA LEU A 30 -1.26 -14.82 8.78
C LEU A 30 0.00 -14.58 9.62
N ILE A 31 1.00 -13.89 9.06
CA ILE A 31 2.20 -13.49 9.80
C ILE A 31 1.82 -12.51 10.91
N ALA A 32 0.98 -11.51 10.62
CA ALA A 32 0.51 -10.55 11.61
C ALA A 32 -0.24 -11.24 12.75
N LEU A 33 -1.09 -12.22 12.46
CA LEU A 33 -1.78 -13.01 13.47
C LEU A 33 -0.82 -13.85 14.31
N ALA A 34 0.09 -14.59 13.67
CA ALA A 34 1.04 -15.45 14.37
C ALA A 34 1.96 -14.64 15.31
N LEU A 35 2.55 -13.56 14.79
CA LEU A 35 3.38 -12.66 15.58
C LEU A 35 2.55 -11.90 16.62
N GLY A 36 1.34 -11.47 16.27
CA GLY A 36 0.45 -10.76 17.18
C GLY A 36 0.08 -11.59 18.41
N ILE A 37 -0.27 -12.87 18.22
CA ILE A 37 -0.55 -13.81 19.32
C ILE A 37 0.68 -14.02 20.21
N TYR A 38 1.88 -14.03 19.63
CA TYR A 38 3.12 -14.27 20.37
C TYR A 38 3.60 -13.03 21.13
N LEU A 39 3.46 -11.84 20.55
CA LEU A 39 4.04 -10.59 21.06
C LEU A 39 3.10 -9.80 21.97
N PHE A 40 1.78 -9.85 21.74
CA PHE A 40 0.81 -9.07 22.51
C PHE A 40 0.20 -9.84 23.69
N THR A 41 -0.06 -9.11 24.77
CA THR A 41 -1.16 -9.47 25.69
C THR A 41 -2.50 -9.00 25.11
N PRO A 42 -3.64 -9.59 25.50
CA PRO A 42 -4.96 -9.11 25.05
C PRO A 42 -5.16 -7.61 25.34
N ALA A 43 -4.75 -7.11 26.50
CA ALA A 43 -4.90 -5.70 26.86
C ALA A 43 -4.13 -4.77 25.91
N THR A 44 -2.85 -5.09 25.66
CA THR A 44 -2.00 -4.32 24.73
C THR A 44 -2.48 -4.43 23.28
N PHE A 45 -3.05 -5.57 22.88
CA PHE A 45 -3.63 -5.74 21.55
C PHE A 45 -4.88 -4.87 21.38
N PHE A 46 -5.79 -4.84 22.35
CA PHE A 46 -6.97 -3.99 22.24
C PHE A 46 -6.66 -2.49 22.37
N ALA A 47 -5.57 -2.11 23.03
CA ALA A 47 -5.18 -0.71 23.22
C ALA A 47 -4.85 0.03 21.91
N ILE A 48 -4.35 -0.68 20.89
CA ILE A 48 -4.03 -0.09 19.58
C ILE A 48 -5.27 0.15 18.71
N TRP A 49 -6.43 -0.37 19.10
CA TRP A 49 -7.69 -0.22 18.38
C TRP A 49 -8.59 0.80 19.08
N GLN A 50 -8.51 2.07 18.65
CA GLN A 50 -9.34 3.13 19.22
C GLN A 50 -10.39 3.60 18.21
N TRP A 51 -11.66 3.39 18.53
CA TRP A 51 -12.76 3.82 17.66
C TRP A 51 -13.12 5.29 17.91
N ASP A 52 -12.20 6.19 17.55
CA ASP A 52 -12.43 7.64 17.51
C ASP A 52 -12.59 8.10 16.06
N VAL A 53 -13.84 8.25 15.63
CA VAL A 53 -14.17 8.66 14.25
C VAL A 53 -13.58 10.04 13.92
N ARG A 54 -13.50 10.95 14.89
CA ARG A 54 -12.94 12.29 14.66
C ARG A 54 -11.45 12.19 14.40
N GLU A 55 -10.74 11.38 15.19
CA GLU A 55 -9.31 11.13 15.01
C GLU A 55 -9.02 10.47 13.66
N ILE A 56 -9.77 9.42 13.32
CA ILE A 56 -9.65 8.68 12.06
C ILE A 56 -9.83 9.62 10.87
N LEU A 57 -10.89 10.44 10.87
CA LEU A 57 -11.17 11.36 9.76
C LEU A 57 -10.17 12.51 9.69
N LEU A 58 -9.81 13.11 10.83
CA LEU A 58 -8.94 14.29 10.86
C LEU A 58 -7.48 13.92 10.55
N TYR A 59 -6.89 13.00 11.31
CA TYR A 59 -5.50 12.63 11.14
C TYR A 59 -5.32 11.65 9.98
N GLY A 60 -6.21 10.67 9.83
CA GLY A 60 -6.12 9.71 8.74
C GLY A 60 -6.43 10.38 7.39
N GLY A 61 -7.51 11.16 7.33
CA GLY A 61 -7.85 11.95 6.14
C GLY A 61 -6.82 13.04 5.84
N GLY A 62 -6.32 13.75 6.85
CA GLY A 62 -5.25 14.75 6.70
C GLY A 62 -3.94 14.15 6.21
N CYS A 63 -3.55 12.98 6.75
CA CYS A 63 -2.40 12.21 6.31
C CYS A 63 -2.54 11.82 4.83
N ALA A 64 -3.67 11.24 4.45
CA ALA A 64 -3.93 10.86 3.07
C ALA A 64 -3.93 12.07 2.13
N ALA A 65 -4.54 13.17 2.52
CA ALA A 65 -4.58 14.39 1.71
C ALA A 65 -3.17 14.94 1.43
N LEU A 66 -2.28 14.95 2.43
CA LEU A 66 -0.90 15.41 2.26
C LEU A 66 -0.12 14.49 1.32
N VAL A 67 -0.22 13.17 1.51
CA VAL A 67 0.46 12.19 0.66
C VAL A 67 -0.03 12.30 -0.79
N LEU A 68 -1.35 12.30 -0.99
CA LEU A 68 -1.94 12.43 -2.32
C LEU A 68 -1.56 13.74 -3.01
N PHE A 69 -1.47 14.84 -2.26
CA PHE A 69 -0.98 16.10 -2.80
C PHE A 69 0.46 15.96 -3.33
N VAL A 70 1.36 15.35 -2.56
CA VAL A 70 2.74 15.09 -2.99
C VAL A 70 2.77 14.14 -4.20
N ASP A 71 2.02 13.04 -4.16
CA ASP A 71 1.97 12.07 -5.26
C ASP A 71 1.46 12.71 -6.55
N PHE A 72 0.43 13.56 -6.49
CA PHE A 72 -0.06 14.27 -7.67
C PHE A 72 0.93 15.31 -8.20
N LEU A 73 1.72 15.96 -7.33
CA LEU A 73 2.83 16.80 -7.78
C LEU A 73 3.90 15.96 -8.49
N LEU A 74 4.25 14.78 -7.94
CA LEU A 74 5.20 13.87 -8.58
C LEU A 74 4.68 13.42 -9.95
N ILE A 75 3.44 12.96 -10.05
CA ILE A 75 2.80 12.56 -11.32
C ILE A 75 2.79 13.72 -12.33
N ARG A 76 2.58 14.96 -11.87
CA ARG A 76 2.49 16.13 -12.74
C ARG A 76 3.83 16.60 -13.30
N TYR A 77 4.90 16.54 -12.50
CA TYR A 77 6.17 17.20 -12.82
C TYR A 77 7.32 16.23 -13.09
N VAL A 78 7.24 14.97 -12.66
CA VAL A 78 8.31 13.98 -12.81
C VAL A 78 8.11 13.17 -14.10
N PRO A 79 9.19 12.83 -14.84
CA PRO A 79 9.08 12.00 -16.03
C PRO A 79 8.44 10.64 -15.78
N GLU A 80 7.58 10.19 -16.69
CA GLU A 80 6.82 8.93 -16.59
C GLU A 80 7.66 7.69 -16.33
N GLN A 81 8.83 7.62 -16.97
CA GLN A 81 9.82 6.55 -16.79
C GLN A 81 10.29 6.33 -15.33
N TRP A 82 10.17 7.34 -14.45
CA TRP A 82 10.63 7.24 -13.07
C TRP A 82 9.57 6.71 -12.11
N TYR A 83 8.29 6.92 -12.42
CA TYR A 83 7.17 6.34 -11.67
C TYR A 83 6.62 5.05 -12.29
N ASP A 84 7.06 4.70 -13.50
CA ASP A 84 6.69 3.44 -14.15
C ASP A 84 7.14 2.23 -13.31
N ASP A 85 6.16 1.44 -12.92
CA ASP A 85 6.28 0.28 -12.06
C ASP A 85 6.36 -1.05 -12.86
N GLY A 86 6.56 -0.94 -14.17
CA GLY A 86 6.53 -2.05 -15.14
C GLY A 86 5.13 -2.31 -15.71
N GLY A 87 4.22 -1.33 -15.63
CA GLY A 87 2.82 -1.45 -16.05
C GLY A 87 1.95 -2.36 -15.18
N ILE A 88 2.43 -2.74 -13.98
CA ILE A 88 1.71 -3.66 -13.09
C ILE A 88 0.48 -2.98 -12.50
N ASN A 89 0.62 -1.75 -11.99
CA ASN A 89 -0.52 -1.01 -11.46
C ASN A 89 -1.58 -0.73 -12.54
N GLU A 90 -1.15 -0.43 -13.78
CA GLU A 90 -2.11 -0.26 -14.88
C GLU A 90 -2.88 -1.56 -15.15
N LYS A 91 -2.19 -2.69 -15.31
CA LYS A 91 -2.82 -4.02 -15.47
C LYS A 91 -3.73 -4.39 -14.28
N LEU A 92 -3.37 -3.97 -13.08
CA LEU A 92 -4.12 -4.27 -11.86
C LEU A 92 -5.45 -3.51 -11.81
N PHE A 93 -5.48 -2.23 -12.20
CA PHE A 93 -6.64 -1.35 -11.94
C PHE A 93 -7.48 -1.01 -13.19
N ARG A 94 -6.89 -1.04 -14.39
CA ARG A 94 -7.54 -0.61 -15.65
C ARG A 94 -8.91 -1.26 -15.87
N SER A 95 -8.99 -2.58 -15.77
CA SER A 95 -10.21 -3.36 -16.06
C SER A 95 -11.15 -3.55 -14.87
N ARG A 96 -10.72 -3.20 -13.63
CA ARG A 96 -11.42 -3.57 -12.39
C ARG A 96 -12.52 -2.61 -11.98
N SER A 97 -13.69 -3.14 -11.62
CA SER A 97 -14.80 -2.31 -11.15
C SER A 97 -14.42 -1.51 -9.91
N VAL A 98 -15.00 -0.32 -9.74
CA VAL A 98 -14.75 0.54 -8.57
C VAL A 98 -15.02 -0.20 -7.24
N PRO A 99 -16.10 -1.01 -7.10
CA PRO A 99 -16.29 -1.81 -5.89
C PRO A 99 -15.17 -2.83 -5.63
N HIS A 100 -14.61 -3.44 -6.69
CA HIS A 100 -13.49 -4.37 -6.52
C HIS A 100 -12.23 -3.63 -6.09
N ILE A 101 -11.93 -2.47 -6.67
CA ILE A 101 -10.80 -1.62 -6.23
C ILE A 101 -10.96 -1.22 -4.76
N PHE A 102 -12.17 -0.82 -4.35
CA PHE A 102 -12.47 -0.48 -2.96
C PHE A 102 -12.14 -1.64 -2.01
N ILE A 103 -12.68 -2.84 -2.29
CA ILE A 103 -12.45 -4.03 -1.44
C ILE A 103 -10.97 -4.41 -1.42
N MET A 104 -10.32 -4.38 -2.59
CA MET A 104 -8.92 -4.76 -2.73
C MET A 104 -8.01 -3.84 -1.92
N THR A 105 -8.16 -2.53 -2.07
CA THR A 105 -7.35 -1.53 -1.35
C THR A 105 -7.65 -1.53 0.16
N ALA A 106 -8.89 -1.81 0.57
CA ALA A 106 -9.23 -1.96 1.98
C ALA A 106 -8.55 -3.18 2.61
N ILE A 107 -8.47 -4.31 1.89
CA ILE A 107 -7.77 -5.52 2.35
C ILE A 107 -6.26 -5.26 2.45
N ILE A 108 -5.66 -4.64 1.43
CA ILE A 108 -4.23 -4.28 1.42
C ILE A 108 -3.91 -3.43 2.65
N ALA A 109 -4.61 -2.30 2.81
CA ALA A 109 -4.39 -1.38 3.92
C ALA A 109 -4.56 -2.07 5.28
N PHE A 110 -5.60 -2.89 5.45
CA PHE A 110 -5.82 -3.60 6.71
C PHE A 110 -4.69 -4.59 7.03
N CYS A 111 -4.33 -5.45 6.08
CA CYS A 111 -3.32 -6.48 6.28
C CYS A 111 -1.94 -5.88 6.54
N GLU A 112 -1.54 -4.90 5.73
CA GLU A 112 -0.23 -4.27 5.84
C GLU A 112 -0.12 -3.43 7.12
N GLU A 113 -1.10 -2.57 7.42
CA GLU A 113 -1.03 -1.76 8.64
C GLU A 113 -1.08 -2.61 9.90
N LEU A 114 -1.88 -3.69 9.91
CA LEU A 114 -1.89 -4.62 11.03
C LEU A 114 -0.50 -5.25 11.27
N LEU A 115 0.19 -5.69 10.22
CA LEU A 115 1.53 -6.25 10.36
C LEU A 115 2.56 -5.17 10.73
N PHE A 116 2.67 -4.11 9.94
CA PHE A 116 3.78 -3.17 10.05
C PHE A 116 3.60 -2.21 11.22
N ARG A 117 2.39 -1.69 11.46
CA ARG A 117 2.13 -0.68 12.50
C ARG A 117 1.68 -1.37 13.75
N GLY A 118 0.63 -2.18 13.62
CA GLY A 118 0.08 -2.97 14.72
C GLY A 118 1.15 -3.84 15.37
N VAL A 119 1.80 -4.72 14.61
CA VAL A 119 2.71 -5.72 15.20
C VAL A 119 4.16 -5.24 15.25
N ILE A 120 4.80 -4.97 14.11
CA ILE A 120 6.24 -4.75 14.03
C ILE A 120 6.61 -3.42 14.72
N GLN A 121 6.01 -2.31 14.32
CA GLN A 121 6.36 -0.99 14.86
C GLN A 121 6.11 -0.90 16.37
N THR A 122 4.99 -1.43 16.87
CA THR A 122 4.70 -1.46 18.32
C THR A 122 5.79 -2.14 19.15
N HIS A 123 6.49 -3.13 18.59
CA HIS A 123 7.46 -3.93 19.33
C HIS A 123 8.93 -3.57 19.05
N VAL A 124 9.25 -3.15 17.83
CA VAL A 124 10.63 -2.87 17.42
C VAL A 124 10.84 -1.42 16.94
N GLY A 125 9.79 -0.60 16.90
CA GLY A 125 9.86 0.83 16.58
C GLY A 125 9.79 1.18 15.10
N LEU A 126 9.59 2.47 14.83
CA LEU A 126 9.35 3.04 13.50
C LEU A 126 10.45 2.72 12.47
N LEU A 127 11.71 2.84 12.88
CA LEU A 127 12.86 2.65 12.00
C LEU A 127 12.88 1.22 11.43
N PHE A 128 12.78 0.21 12.29
CA PHE A 128 12.84 -1.18 11.86
C PHE A 128 11.60 -1.58 11.06
N ALA A 129 10.41 -1.13 11.45
CA ALA A 129 9.20 -1.35 10.67
C ALA A 129 9.31 -0.79 9.24
N SER A 130 9.83 0.43 9.10
CA SER A 130 9.97 1.11 7.81
C SER A 130 11.05 0.47 6.93
N VAL A 131 12.17 0.03 7.51
CA VAL A 131 13.22 -0.71 6.78
C VAL A 131 12.69 -2.05 6.28
N ILE A 132 12.04 -2.85 7.14
CA ILE A 132 11.48 -4.15 6.74
C ILE A 132 10.45 -3.96 5.63
N PHE A 133 9.57 -2.95 5.75
CA PHE A 133 8.62 -2.60 4.71
C PHE A 133 9.31 -2.31 3.37
N GLY A 134 10.34 -1.46 3.36
CA GLY A 134 11.11 -1.16 2.14
C GLY A 134 11.82 -2.39 1.55
N LEU A 135 12.31 -3.30 2.38
CA LEU A 135 12.94 -4.55 1.93
C LEU A 135 11.94 -5.49 1.24
N LEU A 136 10.69 -5.53 1.70
CA LEU A 136 9.64 -6.35 1.08
C LEU A 136 9.15 -5.78 -0.26
N HIS A 137 9.40 -4.49 -0.53
CA HIS A 137 9.11 -3.84 -1.81
C HIS A 137 10.19 -4.11 -2.87
N ILE A 138 10.56 -5.38 -3.05
CA ILE A 138 11.61 -5.85 -3.99
C ILE A 138 11.40 -5.36 -5.42
N ARG A 139 10.14 -5.19 -5.82
CA ARG A 139 9.74 -4.68 -7.14
C ARG A 139 10.27 -3.27 -7.42
N TYR A 140 10.42 -2.47 -6.38
CA TYR A 140 10.88 -1.08 -6.48
C TYR A 140 12.39 -0.93 -6.31
N TRP A 141 13.14 -1.98 -5.98
CA TRP A 141 14.59 -1.88 -5.73
C TRP A 141 15.38 -1.33 -6.92
N ARG A 142 14.89 -1.54 -8.15
CA ARG A 142 15.50 -1.01 -9.38
C ARG A 142 14.90 0.34 -9.82
N LYS A 143 13.88 0.83 -9.12
CA LYS A 143 13.10 2.03 -9.41
C LYS A 143 13.23 2.99 -8.23
N TRP A 144 14.36 3.70 -8.20
CA TRP A 144 14.78 4.48 -7.02
C TRP A 144 13.70 5.44 -6.50
N LEU A 145 12.95 6.11 -7.39
CA LEU A 145 11.90 7.04 -6.99
C LEU A 145 10.75 6.32 -6.28
N LEU A 146 10.28 5.19 -6.84
CA LEU A 146 9.24 4.37 -6.22
C LEU A 146 9.70 3.80 -4.88
N LEU A 147 10.97 3.41 -4.78
CA LEU A 147 11.54 2.94 -3.51
C LEU A 147 11.58 4.04 -2.46
N VAL A 148 12.06 5.23 -2.82
CA VAL A 148 12.10 6.39 -1.91
C VAL A 148 10.68 6.79 -1.52
N ALA A 149 9.74 6.82 -2.46
CA ALA A 149 8.34 7.15 -2.19
C ALA A 149 7.71 6.16 -1.19
N VAL A 150 7.82 4.85 -1.44
CA VAL A 150 7.20 3.83 -0.57
C VAL A 150 7.83 3.79 0.82
N VAL A 151 9.15 3.99 0.93
CA VAL A 151 9.84 4.04 2.22
C VAL A 151 9.47 5.32 2.97
N SER A 152 9.44 6.46 2.29
CA SER A 152 9.03 7.75 2.90
C SER A 152 7.58 7.70 3.36
N LEU A 153 6.68 7.10 2.56
CA LEU A 153 5.30 6.84 2.94
C LEU A 153 5.23 5.96 4.18
N SER A 154 6.07 4.93 4.26
CA SER A 154 6.13 4.03 5.40
C SER A 154 6.51 4.75 6.70
N PHE A 155 7.55 5.60 6.64
CA PHE A 155 7.93 6.45 7.75
C PHE A 155 6.84 7.46 8.12
N TRP A 156 6.17 8.05 7.13
CA TRP A 156 5.11 9.03 7.36
C TRP A 156 3.89 8.42 8.05
N ILE A 157 3.33 7.33 7.53
CA ILE A 157 2.20 6.62 8.15
C ILE A 157 2.62 6.09 9.53
N GLY A 158 3.85 5.57 9.65
CA GLY A 158 4.38 5.11 10.93
C GLY A 158 4.52 6.25 11.95
N PHE A 159 4.94 7.45 11.56
CA PHE A 159 4.96 8.62 12.43
C PHE A 159 3.55 9.00 12.91
N ILE A 160 2.56 8.97 12.00
CA ILE A 160 1.15 9.20 12.38
C ILE A 160 0.68 8.15 13.40
N TYR A 161 1.10 6.88 13.25
CA TYR A 161 0.80 5.86 14.24
C TYR A 161 1.46 6.13 15.60
N GLU A 162 2.72 6.58 15.65
CA GLU A 162 3.36 6.94 16.93
C GLU A 162 2.66 8.12 17.60
N TRP A 163 2.14 9.06 16.80
CA TRP A 163 1.46 10.25 17.29
C TRP A 163 0.05 9.94 17.84
N THR A 164 -0.72 9.11 17.15
CA THR A 164 -2.12 8.81 17.52
C THR A 164 -2.25 7.59 18.42
N GLY A 165 -1.33 6.63 18.30
CA GLY A 165 -1.46 5.30 18.91
C GLY A 165 -2.65 4.49 18.37
N ASN A 166 -3.26 4.93 17.27
CA ASN A 166 -4.52 4.39 16.76
C ASN A 166 -4.35 3.75 15.39
N LEU A 167 -4.50 2.43 15.33
CA LEU A 167 -4.33 1.66 14.10
C LEU A 167 -5.41 1.97 13.05
N TRP A 168 -6.62 2.35 13.46
CA TRP A 168 -7.67 2.72 12.51
C TRP A 168 -7.32 3.99 11.73
N VAL A 169 -6.56 4.91 12.32
CA VAL A 169 -6.08 6.12 11.64
C VAL A 169 -5.18 5.74 10.47
N THR A 170 -4.23 4.82 10.66
CA THR A 170 -3.30 4.42 9.59
C THR A 170 -3.95 3.53 8.54
N ILE A 171 -4.81 2.59 8.95
CA ILE A 171 -5.60 1.77 8.02
C ILE A 171 -6.44 2.69 7.10
N PHE A 172 -7.13 3.68 7.67
CA PHE A 172 -7.94 4.61 6.90
C PHE A 172 -7.09 5.48 5.96
N ALA A 173 -5.95 6.00 6.44
CA ALA A 173 -5.04 6.80 5.62
C ALA A 173 -4.50 5.99 4.43
N HIS A 174 -3.95 4.81 4.69
CA HIS A 174 -3.39 3.92 3.67
C HIS A 174 -4.46 3.51 2.65
N PHE A 175 -5.63 3.07 3.12
CA PHE A 175 -6.77 2.76 2.25
C PHE A 175 -7.12 3.93 1.33
N LEU A 176 -7.23 5.14 1.87
CA LEU A 176 -7.66 6.30 1.10
C LEU A 176 -6.62 6.71 0.03
N ILE A 177 -5.33 6.62 0.36
CA ILE A 177 -4.22 6.85 -0.57
C ILE A 177 -4.31 5.86 -1.72
N ASP A 178 -4.32 4.56 -1.42
CA ASP A 178 -4.35 3.49 -2.42
C ASP A 178 -5.60 3.57 -3.29
N PHE A 179 -6.75 3.78 -2.68
CA PHE A 179 -8.02 3.86 -3.39
C PHE A 179 -8.05 5.02 -4.38
N ILE A 180 -7.62 6.22 -3.97
CA ILE A 180 -7.63 7.39 -4.83
C ILE A 180 -6.60 7.25 -5.97
N LEU A 181 -5.39 6.75 -5.69
CA LEU A 181 -4.38 6.50 -6.73
C LEU A 181 -4.84 5.42 -7.71
N ALA A 182 -5.44 4.34 -7.23
CA ALA A 182 -6.01 3.30 -8.08
C ALA A 182 -7.13 3.81 -8.99
N LEU A 183 -8.00 4.69 -8.47
CA LEU A 183 -9.02 5.36 -9.28
C LEU A 183 -8.39 6.29 -10.31
N HIS A 184 -7.38 7.08 -9.94
CA HIS A 184 -6.67 7.96 -10.86
C HIS A 184 -6.10 7.18 -12.05
N ILE A 185 -5.44 6.04 -11.79
CA ILE A 185 -4.92 5.15 -12.82
C ILE A 185 -6.05 4.63 -13.72
N ARG A 186 -7.12 4.09 -13.12
CA ARG A 186 -8.28 3.56 -13.85
C ARG A 186 -8.90 4.59 -14.81
N TYR A 187 -9.07 5.83 -14.37
CA TYR A 187 -9.71 6.87 -15.20
C TYR A 187 -8.77 7.44 -16.25
N ARG A 188 -7.48 7.65 -15.93
CA ARG A 188 -6.48 8.08 -16.91
C ARG A 188 -6.34 7.09 -18.06
N THR A 189 -6.34 5.78 -17.77
CA THR A 189 -6.27 4.76 -18.83
C THR A 189 -7.52 4.73 -19.70
N LYS A 190 -8.71 5.05 -19.15
CA LYS A 190 -9.93 5.14 -19.97
C LYS A 190 -9.88 6.29 -20.97
N GLU A 191 -9.37 7.45 -20.57
CA GLU A 191 -9.20 8.60 -21.46
C GLU A 191 -8.30 8.25 -22.64
N VAL A 192 -7.12 7.65 -22.39
CA VAL A 192 -6.18 7.24 -23.44
C VAL A 192 -6.79 6.26 -24.46
N ASN A 193 -7.64 5.33 -24.03
CA ASN A 193 -8.29 4.40 -24.97
C ASN A 193 -9.50 4.98 -25.71
N ASN A 194 -10.07 6.09 -25.22
CA ASN A 194 -11.15 6.78 -25.94
C ASN A 194 -10.60 7.73 -27.01
N ASP A 195 -9.35 8.17 -26.87
CA ASP A 195 -8.65 9.07 -27.79
C ASP A 195 -7.83 8.34 -28.88
N ALA A 196 -7.72 7.01 -28.80
CA ALA A 196 -6.99 6.14 -29.73
C ALA A 196 -7.92 5.37 -30.66
#